data_AF-A0A4R2R2K8-F1
#
_entry.id   AF-A0A4R2R2K8-F1
#
_cell.length_a   1.000
_cell.length_b   1.000
_cell.length_c   1.000
_cell.angle_alpha   90.00
_cell.angle_beta   90.00
_cell.angle_gamma   90.00
#
_symmetry.space_group_name_H-M   'P 1'
#
loop_
_entity.id
_entity.type
_entity.pdbx_description
1 polymer ?
#
loop_
_entity_poly.entity_id
_entity_poly.type
_entity_poly.pdbx_seq_one_letter_code
_entity_poly.pdbx_strand_id
1 'polypeptide(L)' 'MLPTSTHAALKKVLNDKPASIAPVSDRVAWLLDLAEALSSCGSPAEANEVYDSAIDLVHDVATRVAGGVAA' A
#
# COMPACT_ATOMS: atom_id res chain seq x y z
N MET A 1 -5.13 24.39 -8.54
CA MET A 1 -6.14 23.40 -9.00
C MET A 1 -5.40 22.11 -9.28
N LEU A 2 -5.62 21.07 -8.48
CA LEU A 2 -5.08 19.75 -8.78
C LEU A 2 -5.80 19.20 -10.01
N PRO A 3 -5.10 18.52 -10.95
CA PRO A 3 -5.73 17.97 -12.13
C PRO A 3 -6.79 16.94 -11.70
N THR A 4 -7.98 17.02 -12.30
CA THR A 4 -9.10 16.09 -12.08
C THR A 4 -8.71 14.62 -12.27
N SER A 5 -7.65 14.36 -13.04
CA SER A 5 -7.09 13.03 -13.26
C SER A 5 -6.54 12.37 -12.00
N THR A 6 -5.95 13.14 -11.07
CA THR A 6 -5.28 12.56 -9.88
C THR A 6 -6.29 12.08 -8.84
N HIS A 7 -7.37 12.84 -8.65
CA HIS A 7 -8.46 12.44 -7.77
C HIS A 7 -9.20 11.20 -8.29
N ALA A 8 -9.34 11.07 -9.62
CA ALA A 8 -9.92 9.88 -10.24
C ALA A 8 -9.03 8.64 -10.03
N ALA A 9 -7.70 8.79 -10.11
CA ALA A 9 -6.76 7.72 -9.84
C ALA A 9 -6.83 7.26 -8.38
N LEU A 10 -6.81 8.19 -7.42
CA LEU A 10 -6.95 7.86 -5.99
C LEU A 10 -8.26 7.13 -5.70
N LYS A 11 -9.38 7.61 -6.26
CA LYS A 11 -10.69 6.96 -6.10
C LYS A 11 -10.70 5.54 -6.67
N LYS A 12 -10.05 5.33 -7.81
CA LYS A 12 -9.93 4.00 -8.42
C LYS A 12 -9.14 3.06 -7.51
N VAL A 13 -7.95 3.47 -7.05
CA VAL A 13 -7.11 2.66 -6.15
C VAL A 13 -7.88 2.28 -4.88
N LEU A 14 -8.63 3.21 -4.28
CA LEU A 14 -9.44 2.93 -3.10
C LEU A 14 -10.55 1.88 -3.35
N ASN A 15 -11.15 1.87 -4.55
CA ASN A 15 -12.17 0.89 -4.93
C ASN A 15 -11.56 -0.50 -5.19
N ASP A 16 -10.32 -0.55 -5.69
CA ASP A 16 -9.61 -1.78 -6.03
C ASP A 16 -8.89 -2.39 -4.80
N LYS A 17 -9.30 -2.01 -3.57
CA LYS A 17 -8.71 -2.51 -2.34
C LYS A 17 -8.81 -4.04 -2.26
N PRO A 18 -7.67 -4.77 -2.16
CA PRO A 18 -7.68 -6.21 -2.05
C PRO A 18 -8.27 -6.66 -0.70
N ALA A 19 -8.89 -7.85 -0.72
CA ALA A 19 -9.36 -8.50 0.50
C ALA A 19 -8.17 -8.80 1.44
N SER A 20 -8.43 -8.88 2.75
CA SER A 20 -7.38 -9.19 3.74
C SER A 20 -6.70 -10.55 3.51
N ILE A 21 -7.42 -11.50 2.90
CA ILE A 21 -6.93 -12.84 2.56
C ILE A 21 -6.14 -12.89 1.24
N ALA A 22 -6.10 -11.80 0.48
CA ALA A 22 -5.36 -11.75 -0.77
C ALA A 22 -3.85 -11.97 -0.52
N PRO A 23 -3.10 -12.44 -1.53
CA PRO A 23 -1.65 -12.56 -1.44
C PRO A 23 -1.00 -11.30 -0.87
N VAL A 24 0.04 -11.49 -0.04
CA VAL A 24 0.80 -10.37 0.53
C VAL A 24 1.32 -9.45 -0.58
N SER A 25 1.83 -10.02 -1.67
CA SER A 25 2.31 -9.28 -2.84
C SER A 25 1.27 -8.30 -3.37
N ASP A 26 0.02 -8.73 -3.45
CA ASP A 26 -1.07 -7.95 -4.05
C ASP A 26 -1.51 -6.84 -3.11
N ARG A 27 -1.53 -7.12 -1.80
CA ARG A 27 -1.80 -6.13 -0.75
C ARG A 27 -0.69 -5.08 -0.66
N VAL A 28 0.57 -5.49 -0.79
CA VAL A 28 1.73 -4.57 -0.83
C VAL A 28 1.70 -3.72 -2.09
N ALA A 29 1.48 -4.31 -3.27
CA ALA A 29 1.37 -3.57 -4.52
C ALA A 29 0.27 -2.50 -4.45
N TRP A 30 -0.90 -2.86 -3.93
CA TRP A 30 -1.99 -1.91 -3.71
C TRP A 30 -1.62 -0.75 -2.76
N LEU A 31 -0.90 -1.03 -1.66
CA LEU A 31 -0.43 0.02 -0.74
C LEU A 31 0.54 0.98 -1.45
N LEU A 32 1.44 0.47 -2.28
CA LEU A 32 2.37 1.31 -3.05
C LEU A 32 1.63 2.20 -4.06
N ASP A 33 0.67 1.63 -4.80
CA ASP A 33 -0.17 2.38 -5.74
C ASP A 33 -0.99 3.48 -5.03
N LEU A 34 -1.46 3.20 -3.81
CA LEU A 34 -2.18 4.16 -2.98
C LEU A 34 -1.27 5.31 -2.51
N ALA A 35 -0.06 4.98 -2.04
CA ALA A 35 0.90 5.98 -1.60
C ALA A 35 1.30 6.92 -2.75
N GLU A 36 1.53 6.38 -3.95
CA GLU A 36 1.83 7.17 -5.15
C GLU A 36 0.66 8.08 -5.54
N ALA A 37 -0.57 7.57 -5.47
CA ALA A 37 -1.77 8.36 -5.74
C ALA A 37 -1.99 9.49 -4.72
N LEU A 38 -1.76 9.24 -3.42
CA LEU A 38 -1.84 10.25 -2.35
C LEU A 38 -0.77 11.33 -2.52
N SER A 39 0.46 10.92 -2.83
CA SER A 39 1.57 11.85 -3.10
C SER A 39 1.25 12.76 -4.28
N SER A 40 0.75 12.17 -5.37
CA SER A 40 0.36 12.92 -6.58
C SER A 40 -0.82 13.88 -6.33
N CYS A 41 -1.71 13.55 -5.38
CA CYS A 41 -2.81 14.42 -4.94
C CYS A 41 -2.37 15.55 -3.99
N GLY A 42 -1.09 15.62 -3.62
CA GLY A 42 -0.57 16.65 -2.72
C GLY A 42 -0.72 16.33 -1.24
N SER A 43 -0.94 15.05 -0.90
CA SER A 43 -0.95 14.53 0.48
C SER A 43 0.29 13.66 0.76
N PRO A 44 1.52 14.21 0.75
CA PRO A 44 2.74 13.42 0.95
C PRO A 44 2.87 12.85 2.37
N ALA A 45 2.26 13.48 3.38
CA ALA A 45 2.26 12.95 4.74
C ALA A 45 1.46 11.63 4.82
N GLU A 46 0.24 11.62 4.28
CA GLU A 46 -0.58 10.40 4.19
C GLU A 46 0.09 9.34 3.31
N ALA A 47 0.75 9.75 2.23
CA ALA A 47 1.52 8.81 1.39
C ALA A 47 2.62 8.10 2.18
N ASN A 48 3.35 8.82 3.05
CA ASN A 48 4.38 8.23 3.89
C ASN A 48 3.81 7.20 4.88
N GLU A 49 2.67 7.49 5.50
CA GLU A 49 1.99 6.53 6.39
C GLU A 49 1.58 5.24 5.66
N VAL A 50 1.19 5.35 4.39
CA VAL A 50 0.88 4.19 3.55
C VAL A 50 2.16 3.43 3.15
N TYR A 51 3.27 4.11 2.87
CA TYR A 51 4.57 3.45 2.65
C TYR A 51 5.03 2.69 3.89
N ASP A 52 4.90 3.26 5.08
CA ASP A 52 5.24 2.60 6.34
C ASP A 52 4.39 1.33 6.53
N SER A 53 3.09 1.42 6.22
CA SER A 53 2.19 0.25 6.27
C SER A 53 2.62 -0.86 5.30
N ALA A 54 3.14 -0.52 4.12
CA ALA A 54 3.65 -1.50 3.16
C ALA A 54 4.93 -2.18 3.68
N ILE A 55 5.82 -1.41 4.31
CA ILE A 55 7.05 -1.91 4.94
C ILE A 55 6.72 -2.86 6.08
N ASP A 56 5.79 -2.48 6.96
CA ASP A 56 5.37 -3.31 8.10
C ASP A 56 4.80 -4.65 7.65
N LEU A 57 3.98 -4.66 6.59
CA LEU A 57 3.41 -5.88 6.05
C LEU A 57 4.48 -6.83 5.48
N VAL A 58 5.47 -6.30 4.77
CA VAL A 58 6.60 -7.09 4.26
C VAL A 58 7.45 -7.61 5.43
N HIS A 59 7.70 -6.78 6.45
CA HIS A 59 8.49 -7.15 7.61
C HIS A 59 7.82 -8.25 8.45
N ASP A 60 6.50 -8.20 8.67
CA ASP A 60 5.74 -9.26 9.34
C ASP A 60 5.90 -10.60 8.61
N VAL A 61 5.76 -10.58 7.28
CA VAL A 61 5.87 -11.79 6.45
C VAL A 61 7.29 -12.34 6.46
N ALA A 62 8.31 -11.48 6.34
CA ALA A 62 9.71 -11.88 6.44
C ALA A 62 10.01 -12.51 7.82
N THR A 63 9.50 -11.92 8.90
CA THR A 63 9.68 -12.42 10.27
C THR A 63 9.03 -13.79 10.45
N ARG A 64 7.83 -14.00 9.91
CA ARG A 64 7.12 -15.30 9.97
C ARG A 64 7.84 -16.38 9.18
N VAL A 65 8.35 -16.05 7.99
CA VAL A 65 9.13 -16.98 7.17
C VAL A 65 10.45 -17.31 7.86
N ALA A 66 11.17 -16.32 8.40
CA ALA A 66 12.45 -16.52 9.09
C ALA A 66 12.30 -17.30 10.42
N GLY A 67 11.26 -17.00 11.20
CA GLY A 67 10.94 -17.71 12.45
C GLY A 67 10.43 -19.14 12.23
N GLY A 68 9.91 -19.45 11.04
CA GLY A 68 9.48 -20.79 10.65
C GLY A 68 10.62 -21.75 10.28
N VAL A 69 11.85 -21.25 10.10
CA VAL A 69 13.04 -22.08 9.80
C VAL A 69 13.78 -22.53 11.07
N ALA A 70 13.26 -22.18 12.25
CA ALA A 70 13.89 -22.47 13.55
C ALA A 70 13.26 -23.66 14.31
N ALA A 71 12.60 -24.60 13.62
CA ALA A 71 12.04 -25.82 14.21
C ALA A 71 12.79 -27.08 13.77
#